data_AF-A0A2P5AAD8-F1
#
_entry.id   AF-A0A2P5AAD8-F1
#
_cell.length_a   1.000
_cell.length_b   1.000
_cell.length_c   1.000
_cell.angle_alpha   90.00
_cell.angle_beta   90.00
_cell.angle_gamma   90.00
#
_symmetry.space_group_name_H-M   'P 1'
#
loop_
_entity.id
_entity.type
_entity.pdbx_description
1 polymer ?
#
loop_
_entity_poly.entity_id
_entity_poly.type
_entity_poly.pdbx_seq_one_letter_code
_entity_poly.pdbx_strand_id
1 'polypeptide(L)'
;MFLRQAAASLTRSRIRFPSQISSPLSFCGETTKFFYERDSNIHHRDSRLWIFLFGNAAIFLGINSSPVLAKEASIEGNLKDDAEGAEMAGLRKIEDGSVGKLKEAEQYFRSALEEAKQGFGERDPHVASACNNLAELYRVKKEFEKAEPLYLEAINILKQTFGPEDIRVGSACHNFGQFYLVQRKLEEARNCYEIKGRVLGLSHADFADTMYHLGMVLYLQGKDKDAEALILDSVGILEEGGQAESIICVKRLRYLAQIYLKTNRVEEAEIIQRKILHTMELTKGWSSLDTVIAAEGLALTLQSAGSLKETQELLERCLVARKTLLPDDHIQSRIQARNK
;
A
#
# COMPACT_ATOMS: atom_id res chain seq x y z
N MET A 1 -8.96 -21.67 25.15
CA MET A 1 -9.46 -20.71 26.15
C MET A 1 -8.42 -19.63 26.54
N PHE A 2 -7.12 -19.89 26.33
CA PHE A 2 -6.03 -18.94 26.65
C PHE A 2 -5.87 -17.75 25.66
N LEU A 3 -6.18 -17.92 24.37
CA LEU A 3 -6.03 -16.84 23.36
C LEU A 3 -7.02 -15.66 23.52
N ARG A 4 -8.18 -15.87 24.18
CA ARG A 4 -9.14 -14.78 24.43
C ARG A 4 -8.79 -13.94 25.66
N GLN A 5 -8.05 -14.48 26.63
CA GLN A 5 -7.70 -13.77 27.87
C GLN A 5 -6.51 -12.82 27.69
N ALA A 6 -5.58 -13.11 26.77
CA ALA A 6 -4.48 -12.18 26.44
C ALA A 6 -4.95 -10.94 25.64
N ALA A 7 -6.03 -11.07 24.86
CA ALA A 7 -6.60 -9.95 24.09
C ALA A 7 -7.29 -8.90 24.98
N ALA A 8 -7.87 -9.32 26.12
CA ALA A 8 -8.56 -8.42 27.05
C ALA A 8 -7.59 -7.54 27.86
N SER A 9 -6.30 -7.92 27.99
CA SER A 9 -5.26 -7.08 28.60
C SER A 9 -4.61 -6.09 27.62
N LEU A 10 -4.65 -6.37 26.32
CA LEU A 10 -4.04 -5.51 25.28
C LEU A 10 -4.90 -4.28 24.93
N THR A 11 -6.20 -4.30 25.23
CA THR A 11 -7.08 -3.12 25.08
C THR A 11 -6.89 -2.08 26.18
N ARG A 12 -6.13 -2.38 27.24
CA ARG A 12 -5.81 -1.44 28.33
C ARG A 12 -4.36 -1.00 28.41
N SER A 13 -3.43 -1.64 27.70
CA SER A 13 -2.06 -1.15 27.60
C SER A 13 -1.97 -0.06 26.53
N ARG A 14 -2.38 1.17 26.87
CA ARG A 14 -1.79 2.35 26.23
C ARG A 14 -0.28 2.22 26.41
N ILE A 15 0.45 2.07 25.31
CA ILE A 15 1.88 2.33 25.32
C ILE A 15 2.01 3.79 25.75
N ARG A 16 2.47 4.00 26.99
CA ARG A 16 2.56 5.31 27.61
C ARG A 16 3.89 5.91 27.16
N PHE A 17 3.85 6.74 26.13
CA PHE A 17 5.03 7.52 25.72
C PHE A 17 5.20 8.75 26.64
N PRO A 18 6.44 9.13 26.98
CA PRO A 18 6.69 10.25 27.88
C PRO A 18 6.40 11.59 27.21
N SER A 19 5.40 12.30 27.72
CA SER A 19 5.08 13.68 27.36
C SER A 19 5.71 14.65 28.36
N GLN A 20 6.76 15.38 27.95
CA GLN A 20 7.13 16.70 28.46
C GLN A 20 7.74 17.43 27.26
N ILE A 21 7.16 18.52 26.75
CA ILE A 21 7.37 19.88 27.25
C ILE A 21 6.03 20.64 27.28
N SER A 22 5.73 21.18 28.45
CA SER A 22 4.67 22.14 28.73
C SER A 22 5.12 23.58 28.44
N SER A 23 4.30 24.38 27.76
CA SER A 23 3.77 25.65 28.30
C SER A 23 2.67 26.24 27.39
N PRO A 24 1.78 27.09 27.92
CA PRO A 24 0.43 27.32 27.40
C PRO A 24 0.31 28.62 26.61
N LEU A 25 -0.58 28.66 25.62
CA LEU A 25 -1.16 29.90 25.12
C LEU A 25 -2.64 29.69 24.75
N SER A 26 -3.43 30.65 25.19
CA SER A 26 -4.88 30.70 25.26
C SER A 26 -5.56 31.13 23.95
N PHE A 27 -6.71 30.50 23.67
CA PHE A 27 -7.99 31.09 23.21
C PHE A 27 -8.03 31.98 21.95
N CYS A 28 -8.82 31.60 20.92
CA CYS A 28 -10.11 32.23 20.54
C CYS A 28 -10.57 31.85 19.11
N GLY A 29 -11.88 31.49 18.95
CA GLY A 29 -12.73 31.65 17.75
C GLY A 29 -12.40 30.81 16.51
N GLU A 30 -13.31 30.25 15.71
CA GLU A 30 -14.77 30.27 15.56
C GLU A 30 -15.19 28.95 14.90
N THR A 31 -16.39 28.46 15.20
CA THR A 31 -16.96 27.26 14.58
C THR A 31 -17.91 27.66 13.45
N THR A 32 -17.48 27.53 12.20
CA THR A 32 -18.38 27.60 11.04
C THR A 32 -18.97 26.22 10.74
N LYS A 33 -20.18 25.99 11.27
CA LYS A 33 -21.08 24.92 10.83
C LYS A 33 -21.57 25.25 9.41
N PHE A 34 -21.28 24.41 8.43
CA PHE A 34 -22.06 24.37 7.18
C PHE A 34 -23.06 23.22 7.23
N PHE A 35 -24.33 23.59 7.32
CA PHE A 35 -25.49 22.74 7.10
C PHE A 35 -25.52 22.30 5.63
N TYR A 36 -25.75 21.01 5.37
CA TYR A 36 -26.26 20.55 4.09
C TYR A 36 -27.74 20.21 4.28
N GLU A 37 -28.60 21.13 3.86
CA GLU A 37 -30.03 20.90 3.68
C GLU A 37 -30.26 20.43 2.23
N ARG A 38 -31.12 19.43 2.12
CA ARG A 38 -31.49 18.71 0.90
C ARG A 38 -32.61 19.47 0.22
N ASP A 39 -32.49 19.78 -1.08
CA ASP A 39 -33.68 19.84 -1.90
C ASP A 39 -33.46 19.55 -3.40
N SER A 40 -34.48 18.92 -3.95
CA SER A 40 -34.56 18.28 -5.26
C SER A 40 -35.09 19.18 -6.39
N ASN A 41 -34.76 18.78 -7.63
CA ASN A 41 -35.28 19.19 -8.95
C ASN A 41 -34.72 20.48 -9.58
N ILE A 42 -34.15 20.33 -10.78
CA ILE A 42 -34.58 20.98 -12.04
C ILE A 42 -33.77 20.45 -13.25
N HIS A 43 -34.52 19.92 -14.22
CA HIS A 43 -34.39 19.82 -15.68
C HIS A 43 -33.05 19.74 -16.47
N HIS A 44 -33.07 18.77 -17.39
CA HIS A 44 -32.40 18.67 -18.70
C HIS A 44 -31.82 19.97 -19.30
N ARG A 45 -30.48 19.97 -19.46
CA ARG A 45 -29.67 20.37 -20.64
C ARG A 45 -28.38 21.05 -20.16
N ASP A 46 -27.28 20.28 -20.07
CA ASP A 46 -25.96 20.70 -20.55
C ASP A 46 -24.93 19.58 -20.33
N SER A 47 -24.46 18.97 -21.43
CA SER A 47 -23.54 17.83 -21.43
C SER A 47 -22.06 18.25 -21.34
N ARG A 48 -21.71 19.21 -20.46
CA ARG A 48 -20.34 19.74 -20.34
C ARG A 48 -19.77 19.82 -18.91
N LEU A 49 -20.41 19.17 -17.92
CA LEU A 49 -20.05 19.34 -16.49
C LEU A 49 -19.67 18.06 -15.74
N TRP A 50 -19.06 17.06 -16.39
CA TRP A 50 -18.60 15.83 -15.72
C TRP A 50 -17.08 15.59 -15.84
N ILE A 51 -16.28 16.59 -15.47
CA ILE A 51 -14.90 16.36 -15.04
C ILE A 51 -14.82 16.68 -13.55
N PHE A 52 -15.58 15.92 -12.76
CA PHE A 52 -15.35 15.80 -11.33
C PHE A 52 -14.80 14.41 -11.10
N LEU A 53 -13.52 14.33 -10.73
CA LEU A 53 -13.00 13.47 -9.67
C LEU A 53 -11.52 13.81 -9.49
N PHE A 54 -11.26 14.73 -8.55
CA PHE A 54 -10.00 14.73 -7.83
C PHE A 54 -9.90 13.43 -7.02
N GLY A 55 -8.80 12.70 -7.20
CA GLY A 55 -8.48 11.53 -6.39
C GLY A 55 -8.76 10.18 -7.05
N ASN A 56 -7.69 9.43 -7.31
CA ASN A 56 -7.67 7.96 -7.34
C ASN A 56 -8.64 7.23 -8.29
N ALA A 57 -8.73 7.64 -9.55
CA ALA A 57 -9.40 6.81 -10.57
C ALA A 57 -8.69 5.45 -10.83
N ALA A 58 -7.40 5.32 -10.45
CA ALA A 58 -6.62 4.09 -10.67
C ALA A 58 -7.00 2.90 -9.75
N ILE A 59 -7.83 3.11 -8.72
CA ILE A 59 -8.27 2.03 -7.83
C ILE A 59 -9.30 1.10 -8.51
N PHE A 60 -9.97 1.55 -9.58
CA PHE A 60 -11.02 0.76 -10.24
C PHE A 60 -10.53 -0.35 -11.20
N LEU A 61 -9.21 -0.50 -11.41
CA LEU A 61 -8.68 -1.57 -12.28
C LEU A 61 -8.25 -2.86 -11.55
N GLY A 62 -8.58 -3.03 -10.27
CA GLY A 62 -8.54 -4.37 -9.65
C GLY A 62 -7.17 -5.05 -9.64
N ILE A 63 -6.06 -4.29 -9.68
CA ILE A 63 -4.72 -4.82 -9.47
C ILE A 63 -4.39 -4.67 -8.00
N ASN A 64 -4.55 -5.77 -7.27
CA ASN A 64 -4.11 -5.95 -5.89
C ASN A 64 -2.66 -5.46 -5.78
N SER A 65 -2.41 -4.33 -5.10
CA SER A 65 -1.06 -3.81 -4.84
C SER A 65 -0.39 -4.67 -3.77
N SER A 66 0.07 -5.84 -4.20
CA SER A 66 1.01 -6.70 -3.50
C SER A 66 2.32 -6.62 -4.28
N PRO A 67 3.25 -5.73 -3.94
CA PRO A 67 4.61 -5.87 -4.43
C PRO A 67 5.22 -7.07 -3.72
N VAL A 68 5.16 -8.25 -4.37
CA VAL A 68 6.01 -9.38 -4.01
C VAL A 68 7.43 -8.98 -4.38
N LEU A 69 8.12 -8.35 -3.43
CA LEU A 69 9.55 -8.13 -3.53
C LEU A 69 10.22 -9.48 -3.28
N ALA A 70 10.63 -10.12 -4.36
CA ALA A 70 11.43 -11.33 -4.33
C ALA A 70 12.68 -11.11 -3.46
N LYS A 71 12.81 -11.91 -2.40
CA LYS A 71 14.10 -12.22 -1.78
C LYS A 71 14.05 -13.63 -1.22
N GLU A 72 14.47 -14.59 -2.04
CA GLU A 72 15.09 -15.83 -1.57
C GLU A 72 16.35 -16.04 -2.42
N ALA A 73 17.48 -15.52 -1.94
CA ALA A 73 18.74 -16.26 -1.99
C ALA A 73 18.66 -17.18 -0.76
N SER A 74 18.86 -18.49 -0.81
CA SER A 74 19.92 -19.30 -1.43
C SER A 74 19.47 -20.76 -1.29
N ILE A 75 19.82 -21.70 -2.16
CA ILE A 75 20.99 -22.58 -2.01
C ILE A 75 21.17 -23.34 -3.33
N GLU A 76 22.43 -23.39 -3.74
CA GLU A 76 22.99 -24.05 -4.92
C GLU A 76 22.86 -25.58 -4.85
N GLY A 77 22.56 -26.21 -5.98
CA GLY A 77 22.53 -27.65 -6.15
C GLY A 77 22.65 -28.00 -7.63
N ASN A 78 23.90 -28.12 -8.08
CA ASN A 78 24.29 -28.62 -9.40
C ASN A 78 23.55 -29.91 -9.76
N LEU A 79 23.10 -30.01 -11.02
CA LEU A 79 23.20 -31.20 -11.87
C LEU A 79 23.03 -30.75 -13.33
N LYS A 80 24.11 -30.90 -14.10
CA LYS A 80 24.10 -30.85 -15.57
C LYS A 80 23.59 -32.20 -16.09
N ASP A 81 22.84 -32.17 -17.20
CA ASP A 81 23.16 -32.86 -18.47
C ASP A 81 21.90 -33.01 -19.34
N ASP A 82 21.97 -32.38 -20.51
CA ASP A 82 21.68 -32.85 -21.87
C ASP A 82 20.37 -33.59 -22.25
N ALA A 83 19.76 -33.05 -23.32
CA ALA A 83 19.35 -33.73 -24.56
C ALA A 83 17.91 -33.43 -25.05
N GLU A 84 17.90 -32.62 -26.12
CA GLU A 84 17.04 -32.58 -27.31
C GLU A 84 15.74 -33.43 -27.40
N GLY A 85 14.70 -32.78 -27.96
CA GLY A 85 13.81 -33.44 -28.93
C GLY A 85 12.31 -33.20 -28.77
N ALA A 86 11.73 -32.44 -29.71
CA ALA A 86 10.29 -32.35 -30.02
C ALA A 86 9.39 -31.72 -28.93
N GLU A 87 8.42 -30.85 -29.19
CA GLU A 87 7.57 -30.67 -30.37
C GLU A 87 6.95 -29.25 -30.29
N MET A 88 7.25 -28.40 -31.28
CA MET A 88 6.64 -27.08 -31.46
C MET A 88 5.27 -27.23 -32.14
N ALA A 89 4.20 -27.41 -31.36
CA ALA A 89 2.85 -27.28 -31.90
C ALA A 89 1.87 -26.86 -30.79
N GLY A 90 1.33 -25.63 -30.91
CA GLY A 90 0.05 -25.31 -30.30
C GLY A 90 0.04 -24.37 -29.08
N LEU A 91 0.91 -23.37 -29.01
CA LEU A 91 0.59 -22.20 -28.18
C LEU A 91 -0.16 -21.17 -29.02
N ARG A 92 -1.50 -21.29 -29.05
CA ARG A 92 -2.34 -20.13 -29.31
C ARG A 92 -1.93 -19.07 -28.28
N LYS A 93 -1.42 -17.92 -28.74
CA LYS A 93 -1.40 -16.71 -27.93
C LYS A 93 -2.84 -16.49 -27.47
N ILE A 94 -3.13 -16.84 -26.23
CA ILE A 94 -4.25 -16.25 -25.51
C ILE A 94 -3.80 -14.80 -25.35
N GLU A 95 -4.28 -13.92 -26.23
CA GLU A 95 -4.27 -12.49 -25.92
C GLU A 95 -5.12 -12.36 -24.65
N ASP A 96 -4.43 -12.35 -23.52
CA ASP A 96 -5.03 -12.07 -22.24
C ASP A 96 -5.79 -10.75 -22.39
N GLY A 97 -7.12 -10.79 -22.19
CA GLY A 97 -7.99 -9.62 -22.39
C GLY A 97 -7.56 -8.40 -21.57
N SER A 98 -6.65 -8.59 -20.61
CA SER A 98 -5.92 -7.54 -19.92
C SER A 98 -5.10 -6.64 -20.87
N VAL A 99 -4.38 -7.21 -21.84
CA VAL A 99 -3.54 -6.45 -22.79
C VAL A 99 -4.39 -5.63 -23.75
N GLY A 100 -5.55 -6.15 -24.17
CA GLY A 100 -6.54 -5.41 -24.97
C GLY A 100 -7.08 -4.19 -24.23
N LYS A 101 -7.53 -4.38 -22.98
CA LYS A 101 -8.05 -3.29 -22.12
C LYS A 101 -7.02 -2.20 -21.84
N LEU A 102 -5.74 -2.55 -21.69
CA LEU A 102 -4.68 -1.56 -21.43
C LEU A 102 -4.39 -0.67 -22.65
N LYS A 103 -4.50 -1.20 -23.88
CA LYS A 103 -4.35 -0.40 -25.10
C LYS A 103 -5.52 0.58 -25.27
N GLU A 104 -6.74 0.14 -25.01
CA GLU A 104 -7.92 1.00 -25.02
C GLU A 104 -7.80 2.11 -23.96
N ALA A 105 -7.40 1.75 -22.74
CA ALA A 105 -7.16 2.72 -21.67
C ALA A 105 -6.13 3.78 -22.06
N GLU A 106 -5.01 3.38 -22.70
CA GLU A 106 -4.01 4.32 -23.19
C GLU A 106 -4.59 5.32 -24.19
N GLN A 107 -5.41 4.85 -25.13
CA GLN A 107 -6.08 5.73 -26.09
C GLN A 107 -6.96 6.76 -25.37
N TYR A 108 -7.78 6.33 -24.40
CA TYR A 108 -8.63 7.24 -23.62
C TYR A 108 -7.81 8.27 -22.83
N PHE A 109 -6.74 7.87 -22.16
CA PHE A 109 -5.91 8.81 -21.39
C PHE A 109 -5.15 9.80 -22.30
N ARG A 110 -4.70 9.36 -23.48
CA ARG A 110 -4.10 10.26 -24.47
C ARG A 110 -5.12 11.25 -25.02
N SER A 111 -6.32 10.79 -25.38
CA SER A 111 -7.41 11.67 -25.83
C SER A 111 -7.80 12.68 -24.76
N ALA A 112 -7.94 12.25 -23.50
CA ALA A 112 -8.24 13.15 -22.39
C ALA A 112 -7.16 14.22 -22.18
N LEU A 113 -5.88 13.88 -22.36
CA LEU A 113 -4.79 14.84 -22.28
C LEU A 113 -4.86 15.88 -23.41
N GLU A 114 -5.11 15.44 -24.65
CA GLU A 114 -5.24 16.35 -25.80
C GLU A 114 -6.47 17.27 -25.65
N GLU A 115 -7.60 16.73 -25.22
CA GLU A 115 -8.81 17.52 -24.95
C GLU A 115 -8.58 18.54 -23.82
N ALA A 116 -7.88 18.15 -22.75
CA ALA A 116 -7.51 19.08 -21.68
C ALA A 116 -6.61 20.21 -22.19
N LYS A 117 -5.61 19.89 -23.02
CA LYS A 117 -4.72 20.88 -23.64
C LYS A 117 -5.48 21.85 -24.54
N GLN A 118 -6.41 21.35 -25.35
CA GLN A 118 -7.22 22.18 -26.26
C GLN A 118 -8.27 23.02 -25.52
N GLY A 119 -8.91 22.45 -24.49
CA GLY A 119 -10.02 23.09 -23.77
C GLY A 119 -9.57 24.12 -22.73
N PHE A 120 -8.50 23.82 -21.98
CA PHE A 120 -8.06 24.64 -20.86
C PHE A 120 -6.72 25.35 -21.09
N GLY A 121 -5.92 24.88 -22.06
CA GLY A 121 -4.58 25.38 -22.35
C GLY A 121 -3.47 24.58 -21.67
N GLU A 122 -2.26 24.63 -22.23
CA GLU A 122 -1.14 23.73 -21.89
C GLU A 122 -0.67 23.78 -20.43
N ARG A 123 -0.89 24.91 -19.73
CA ARG A 123 -0.43 25.11 -18.34
C ARG A 123 -1.56 25.00 -17.31
N ASP A 124 -2.71 24.49 -17.72
CA ASP A 124 -3.83 24.35 -16.81
C ASP A 124 -3.67 23.13 -15.89
N PRO A 125 -4.07 23.22 -14.60
CA PRO A 125 -4.07 22.08 -13.67
C PRO A 125 -4.79 20.82 -14.16
N HIS A 126 -5.79 20.94 -15.04
CA HIS A 126 -6.45 19.78 -15.64
C HIS A 126 -5.50 19.01 -16.57
N VAL A 127 -4.60 19.71 -17.27
CA VAL A 127 -3.53 19.07 -18.07
C VAL A 127 -2.57 18.33 -17.15
N ALA A 128 -2.18 18.92 -16.00
CA ALA A 128 -1.34 18.23 -15.03
C ALA A 128 -1.99 16.94 -14.50
N SER A 129 -3.29 16.97 -14.20
CA SER A 129 -4.04 15.78 -13.78
C SER A 129 -4.08 14.72 -14.88
N ALA A 130 -4.29 15.11 -16.14
CA ALA A 130 -4.29 14.19 -17.27
C ALA A 130 -2.89 13.56 -17.51
N CYS A 131 -1.83 14.36 -17.44
CA CYS A 131 -0.44 13.89 -17.50
C CYS A 131 -0.16 12.86 -16.39
N ASN A 132 -0.51 13.16 -15.13
CA ASN A 132 -0.32 12.23 -14.01
C ASN A 132 -1.06 10.90 -14.23
N ASN A 133 -2.30 10.94 -14.73
CA ASN A 133 -3.08 9.71 -14.97
C ASN A 133 -2.49 8.85 -16.10
N LEU A 134 -2.04 9.48 -17.19
CA LEU A 134 -1.36 8.77 -18.27
C LEU A 134 -0.01 8.20 -17.81
N ALA A 135 0.71 8.94 -16.95
CA ALA A 135 1.95 8.47 -16.34
C ALA A 135 1.74 7.23 -15.45
N GLU A 136 0.68 7.21 -14.64
CA GLU A 136 0.31 6.05 -13.83
C GLU A 136 0.00 4.82 -14.69
N LEU A 137 -0.71 4.99 -15.80
CA LEU A 137 -0.94 3.90 -16.75
C LEU A 137 0.40 3.33 -17.25
N TYR A 138 1.31 4.20 -17.72
CA TYR A 138 2.61 3.76 -18.20
C TYR A 138 3.46 3.12 -17.10
N ARG A 139 3.39 3.60 -15.85
CA ARG A 139 4.02 2.95 -14.69
C ARG A 139 3.50 1.54 -14.48
N VAL A 140 2.18 1.31 -14.55
CA VAL A 140 1.57 -0.02 -14.42
C VAL A 140 1.98 -0.94 -15.59
N LYS A 141 2.08 -0.39 -16.80
CA LYS A 141 2.59 -1.11 -17.99
C LYS A 141 4.10 -1.34 -17.95
N LYS A 142 4.81 -0.77 -16.96
CA LYS A 142 6.29 -0.75 -16.86
C LYS A 142 6.99 -0.06 -18.04
N GLU A 143 6.30 0.87 -18.71
CA GLU A 143 6.85 1.73 -19.76
C GLU A 143 7.41 3.00 -19.12
N PHE A 144 8.46 2.86 -18.31
CA PHE A 144 8.94 3.92 -17.42
C PHE A 144 9.46 5.15 -18.17
N GLU A 145 10.02 4.95 -19.36
CA GLU A 145 10.56 6.01 -20.22
C GLU A 145 9.47 6.96 -20.71
N LYS A 146 8.21 6.48 -20.83
CA LYS A 146 7.06 7.32 -21.16
C LYS A 146 6.41 7.96 -19.94
N ALA A 147 6.47 7.31 -18.78
CA ALA A 147 5.84 7.80 -17.56
C ALA A 147 6.59 8.98 -16.94
N GLU A 148 7.92 8.91 -16.86
CA GLU A 148 8.76 9.93 -16.21
C GLU A 148 8.53 11.36 -16.75
N PRO A 149 8.57 11.63 -18.07
CA PRO A 149 8.34 12.99 -18.57
C PRO A 149 6.95 13.53 -18.24
N LEU A 150 5.93 12.67 -18.19
CA LEU A 150 4.56 13.08 -17.86
C LEU A 150 4.40 13.44 -16.38
N TYR A 151 5.03 12.71 -15.46
CA TYR A 151 5.07 13.12 -14.05
C TYR A 151 5.77 14.47 -13.87
N LEU A 152 6.91 14.67 -14.57
CA LEU A 152 7.65 15.92 -14.52
C LEU A 152 6.84 17.09 -15.09
N GLU A 153 6.16 16.89 -16.22
CA GLU A 153 5.26 17.89 -16.82
C GLU A 153 4.14 18.26 -15.84
N ALA A 154 3.47 17.28 -15.23
CA ALA A 154 2.42 17.50 -14.24
C ALA A 154 2.91 18.31 -13.03
N ILE A 155 4.05 17.93 -12.45
CA ILE A 155 4.65 18.63 -11.31
C ILE A 155 5.03 20.06 -11.70
N ASN A 156 5.62 20.26 -12.88
CA ASN A 156 6.03 21.59 -13.34
C ASN A 156 4.82 22.51 -13.56
N ILE A 157 3.75 22.02 -14.18
CA ILE A 157 2.51 22.78 -14.34
C ILE A 157 1.97 23.20 -12.97
N LEU A 158 1.83 22.27 -12.03
CA LEU A 158 1.30 22.58 -10.70
C LEU A 158 2.17 23.58 -9.94
N LYS A 159 3.50 23.46 -10.03
CA LYS A 159 4.44 24.43 -9.42
C LYS A 159 4.29 25.82 -10.03
N GLN A 160 4.12 25.94 -11.34
CA GLN A 160 3.95 27.23 -12.01
C GLN A 160 2.60 27.87 -11.67
N THR A 161 1.54 27.07 -11.54
CA THR A 161 0.18 27.58 -11.32
C THR A 161 -0.11 27.90 -9.86
N PHE A 162 0.43 27.12 -8.92
CA PHE A 162 0.09 27.25 -7.49
C PHE A 162 1.27 27.50 -6.56
N GLY A 163 2.50 27.38 -7.07
CA GLY A 163 3.72 27.47 -6.27
C GLY A 163 4.22 26.11 -5.77
N PRO A 164 5.49 26.04 -5.33
CA PRO A 164 6.16 24.78 -4.98
C PRO A 164 5.67 24.13 -3.68
N GLU A 165 5.06 24.91 -2.77
CA GLU A 165 4.59 24.44 -1.46
C GLU A 165 3.09 24.09 -1.45
N ASP A 166 2.46 23.96 -2.62
CA ASP A 166 1.03 23.63 -2.71
C ASP A 166 0.76 22.12 -2.55
N ILE A 167 -0.34 21.78 -1.87
CA ILE A 167 -0.77 20.39 -1.60
C ILE A 167 -0.91 19.53 -2.85
N ARG A 168 -1.22 20.13 -4.00
CA ARG A 168 -1.31 19.44 -5.30
C ARG A 168 0.07 19.05 -5.82
N VAL A 169 1.08 19.91 -5.62
CA VAL A 169 2.48 19.57 -5.91
C VAL A 169 2.92 18.41 -5.03
N GLY A 170 2.61 18.46 -3.72
CA GLY A 170 2.88 17.34 -2.81
C GLY A 170 2.25 16.03 -3.29
N SER A 171 0.99 16.08 -3.73
CA SER A 171 0.26 14.90 -4.23
C SER A 171 0.88 14.33 -5.52
N ALA A 172 1.26 15.19 -6.47
CA ALA A 172 1.95 14.76 -7.68
C ALA A 172 3.35 14.18 -7.37
N CYS A 173 4.08 14.79 -6.43
CA CYS A 173 5.36 14.26 -5.96
C CYS A 173 5.20 12.90 -5.29
N HIS A 174 4.14 12.65 -4.53
CA HIS A 174 3.90 11.32 -3.95
C HIS A 174 3.80 10.23 -5.03
N ASN A 175 2.99 10.44 -6.06
CA ASN A 175 2.84 9.48 -7.16
C ASN A 175 4.18 9.27 -7.89
N PHE A 176 4.94 10.36 -8.09
CA PHE A 176 6.25 10.27 -8.69
C PHE A 176 7.28 9.54 -7.81
N GLY A 177 7.17 9.68 -6.49
CA GLY A 177 7.95 8.92 -5.52
C GLY A 177 7.65 7.42 -5.60
N GLN A 178 6.38 7.03 -5.79
CA GLN A 178 5.99 5.64 -6.01
C GLN A 178 6.55 5.09 -7.32
N PHE A 179 6.53 5.90 -8.39
CA PHE A 179 7.18 5.59 -9.66
C PHE A 179 8.67 5.28 -9.50
N TYR A 180 9.40 6.08 -8.74
CA TYR A 180 10.82 5.84 -8.48
C TYR A 180 11.06 4.63 -7.56
N LEU A 181 10.23 4.44 -6.54
CA LEU A 181 10.35 3.30 -5.62
C LEU A 181 10.21 1.96 -6.35
N VAL A 182 9.28 1.84 -7.31
CA VAL A 182 9.11 0.62 -8.12
C VAL A 182 10.37 0.30 -8.95
N GLN A 183 11.11 1.32 -9.36
CA GLN A 183 12.39 1.19 -10.08
C GLN A 183 13.61 1.03 -9.16
N ARG A 184 13.42 0.99 -7.82
CA ARG A 184 14.50 1.00 -6.82
C ARG A 184 15.41 2.25 -6.87
N LYS A 185 14.91 3.34 -7.44
CA LYS A 185 15.55 4.67 -7.41
C LYS A 185 15.25 5.34 -6.06
N LEU A 186 15.96 4.89 -5.02
CA LEU A 186 15.59 5.17 -3.62
C LEU A 186 15.78 6.64 -3.23
N GLU A 187 16.84 7.30 -3.70
CA GLU A 187 17.09 8.72 -3.36
C GLU A 187 16.08 9.64 -4.03
N GLU A 188 15.74 9.38 -5.29
CA GLU A 188 14.73 10.13 -6.03
C GLU A 188 13.34 9.96 -5.41
N ALA A 189 12.98 8.73 -5.02
CA ALA A 189 11.75 8.45 -4.28
C ALA A 189 11.69 9.20 -2.95
N ARG A 190 12.80 9.17 -2.19
CA ARG A 190 12.93 9.88 -0.91
C ARG A 190 12.72 11.38 -1.08
N ASN A 191 13.40 12.00 -2.03
CA ASN A 191 13.27 13.43 -2.30
C ASN A 191 11.82 13.82 -2.62
N CYS A 192 11.12 13.00 -3.41
CA CYS A 192 9.72 13.22 -3.74
C CYS A 192 8.80 13.17 -2.51
N TYR A 193 9.01 12.20 -1.62
CA TYR A 193 8.20 12.07 -0.40
C TYR A 193 8.51 13.16 0.63
N GLU A 194 9.77 13.58 0.76
CA GLU A 194 10.17 14.71 1.62
C GLU A 194 9.54 16.03 1.15
N ILE A 195 9.39 16.25 -0.16
CA ILE A 195 8.66 17.42 -0.69
C ILE A 195 7.23 17.44 -0.17
N LYS A 196 6.48 16.33 -0.28
CA LYS A 196 5.10 16.29 0.26
C LYS A 196 5.07 16.48 1.78
N GLY A 197 6.08 15.99 2.50
CA GLY A 197 6.20 16.18 3.94
C GLY A 197 6.36 17.65 4.34
N ARG A 198 7.13 18.43 3.58
CA ARG A 198 7.25 19.89 3.79
C ARG A 198 5.95 20.63 3.55
N VAL A 199 5.18 20.21 2.55
CA VAL A 199 3.91 20.83 2.14
C VAL A 199 2.79 20.62 3.17
N LEU A 200 2.59 19.38 3.64
CA LEU A 200 1.45 19.02 4.51
C LEU A 200 1.79 19.03 6.01
N GLY A 201 3.06 18.87 6.36
CA GLY A 201 3.48 18.59 7.73
C GLY A 201 3.22 17.14 8.17
N LEU A 202 3.93 16.70 9.22
CA LEU A 202 3.97 15.30 9.64
C LEU A 202 2.65 14.77 10.24
N SER A 203 1.76 15.65 10.71
CA SER A 203 0.52 15.26 11.42
C SER A 203 -0.71 15.17 10.51
N HIS A 204 -0.59 15.44 9.21
CA HIS A 204 -1.73 15.45 8.30
C HIS A 204 -2.15 14.02 7.90
N ALA A 205 -3.45 13.73 7.93
CA ALA A 205 -3.97 12.40 7.55
C ALA A 205 -3.52 11.95 6.15
N ASP A 206 -3.58 12.86 5.17
CA ASP A 206 -3.14 12.60 3.79
C ASP A 206 -1.62 12.39 3.63
N PHE A 207 -0.83 12.68 4.67
CA PHE A 207 0.59 12.39 4.69
C PHE A 207 0.90 10.99 5.22
N ALA A 208 0.00 10.35 5.97
CA ALA A 208 0.23 9.03 6.57
C ALA A 208 0.64 7.96 5.55
N ASP A 209 0.05 7.98 4.35
CA ASP A 209 0.46 7.05 3.29
C ASP A 209 1.86 7.34 2.74
N THR A 210 2.22 8.61 2.67
CA THR A 210 3.56 9.02 2.26
C THR A 210 4.60 8.68 3.31
N MET A 211 4.27 8.80 4.60
CA MET A 211 5.12 8.36 5.70
C MET A 211 5.42 6.87 5.62
N TYR A 212 4.41 6.05 5.32
CA TYR A 212 4.61 4.62 5.12
C TYR A 212 5.57 4.33 3.96
N HIS A 213 5.36 4.96 2.80
CA HIS A 213 6.24 4.76 1.64
C HIS A 213 7.66 5.31 1.87
N LEU A 214 7.80 6.44 2.56
CA LEU A 214 9.09 6.99 2.96
C LEU A 214 9.78 6.06 3.96
N GLY A 215 9.05 5.53 4.94
CA GLY A 215 9.55 4.52 5.87
C GLY A 215 10.06 3.27 5.16
N MET A 216 9.34 2.80 4.12
CA MET A 216 9.83 1.71 3.27
C MET A 216 11.13 2.07 2.54
N VAL A 217 11.24 3.28 1.99
CA VAL A 217 12.48 3.75 1.34
C VAL A 217 13.63 3.76 2.35
N LEU A 218 13.44 4.32 3.54
CA LEU A 218 14.45 4.37 4.60
C LEU A 218 14.87 2.97 5.06
N TYR A 219 13.92 2.04 5.21
CA TYR A 219 14.20 0.65 5.53
C TYR A 219 15.09 -0.01 4.47
N LEU A 220 14.79 0.22 3.19
CA LEU A 220 15.59 -0.29 2.07
C LEU A 220 17.00 0.34 2.01
N GLN A 221 17.16 1.56 2.53
CA GLN A 221 18.46 2.22 2.73
C GLN A 221 19.20 1.75 3.99
N GLY A 222 18.60 0.87 4.80
CA GLY A 222 19.18 0.40 6.07
C GLY A 222 19.00 1.36 7.25
N LYS A 223 18.20 2.41 7.11
CA LYS A 223 17.86 3.37 8.17
C LYS A 223 16.68 2.86 8.99
N ASP A 224 16.88 1.73 9.66
CA ASP A 224 15.79 0.95 10.27
C ASP A 224 15.05 1.74 11.38
N LYS A 225 15.76 2.57 12.18
CA LYS A 225 15.16 3.40 13.24
C LYS A 225 14.25 4.50 12.69
N ASP A 226 14.70 5.20 11.65
CA ASP A 226 13.91 6.27 11.04
C ASP A 226 12.68 5.69 10.30
N ALA A 227 12.86 4.51 9.69
CA ALA A 227 11.77 3.77 9.07
C ALA A 227 10.71 3.35 10.08
N GLU A 228 11.13 2.79 11.22
CA GLU A 228 10.24 2.42 12.32
C GLU A 228 9.42 3.62 12.80
N ALA A 229 10.07 4.75 13.09
CA ALA A 229 9.40 5.95 13.58
C ALA A 229 8.30 6.42 12.62
N LEU A 230 8.63 6.55 11.31
CA LEU A 230 7.65 6.99 10.31
C LEU A 230 6.47 6.02 10.14
N ILE A 231 6.73 4.72 10.17
CA ILE A 231 5.67 3.71 10.03
C ILE A 231 4.78 3.68 11.28
N LEU A 232 5.35 3.87 12.48
CA LEU A 232 4.58 3.98 13.72
C LEU A 232 3.66 5.21 13.71
N ASP A 233 4.18 6.39 13.35
CA ASP A 233 3.37 7.60 13.24
C ASP A 233 2.26 7.45 12.20
N SER A 234 2.59 6.83 11.06
CA SER A 234 1.65 6.49 9.99
C SER A 234 0.53 5.54 10.46
N VAL A 235 0.83 4.59 11.33
CA VAL A 235 -0.18 3.71 11.97
C VAL A 235 -1.00 4.48 13.00
N GLY A 236 -0.37 5.32 13.82
CA GLY A 236 -1.04 6.16 14.82
C GLY A 236 -2.13 7.03 14.19
N ILE A 237 -1.82 7.69 13.07
CA ILE A 237 -2.80 8.51 12.33
C ILE A 237 -4.00 7.68 11.85
N LEU A 238 -3.77 6.44 11.36
CA LEU A 238 -4.88 5.57 10.95
C LEU A 238 -5.73 5.13 12.15
N GLU A 239 -5.11 4.86 13.29
CA GLU A 239 -5.82 4.43 14.49
C GLU A 239 -6.68 5.56 15.06
N GLU A 240 -6.13 6.77 15.15
CA GLU A 240 -6.87 7.97 15.55
C GLU A 240 -8.00 8.30 14.57
N GLY A 241 -7.79 8.04 13.28
CA GLY A 241 -8.81 8.18 12.23
C GLY A 241 -9.86 7.06 12.19
N GLY A 242 -9.85 6.11 13.13
CA GLY A 242 -10.82 5.00 13.19
C GLY A 242 -10.58 3.91 12.13
N GLN A 243 -9.41 3.89 11.49
CA GLN A 243 -9.02 2.92 10.47
C GLN A 243 -8.08 1.82 11.01
N ALA A 244 -8.08 1.61 12.33
CA ALA A 244 -7.24 0.61 13.00
C ALA A 244 -7.43 -0.81 12.43
N GLU A 245 -8.66 -1.15 12.05
CA GLU A 245 -9.02 -2.47 11.51
C GLU A 245 -8.88 -2.56 9.98
N SER A 246 -8.45 -1.48 9.32
CA SER A 246 -8.33 -1.46 7.87
C SER A 246 -7.19 -2.36 7.38
N ILE A 247 -7.34 -2.90 6.17
CA ILE A 247 -6.27 -3.63 5.50
C ILE A 247 -5.04 -2.75 5.27
N ILE A 248 -5.21 -1.43 5.18
CA ILE A 248 -4.12 -0.46 5.05
C ILE A 248 -3.28 -0.45 6.32
N CYS A 249 -3.91 -0.34 7.49
CA CYS A 249 -3.23 -0.42 8.79
C CYS A 249 -2.46 -1.75 8.93
N VAL A 250 -3.11 -2.87 8.57
CA VAL A 250 -2.50 -4.20 8.63
C VAL A 250 -1.27 -4.32 7.73
N LYS A 251 -1.29 -3.73 6.53
CA LYS A 251 -0.09 -3.68 5.66
C LYS A 251 1.07 -2.94 6.34
N ARG A 252 0.81 -1.80 6.97
CA ARG A 252 1.83 -1.00 7.70
C ARG A 252 2.39 -1.77 8.91
N LEU A 253 1.51 -2.41 9.68
CA LEU A 253 1.90 -3.28 10.81
C LEU A 253 2.77 -4.45 10.35
N ARG A 254 2.49 -5.08 9.21
CA ARG A 254 3.33 -6.17 8.67
C ARG A 254 4.75 -5.70 8.37
N TYR A 255 4.90 -4.49 7.81
CA TYR A 255 6.23 -3.91 7.59
C TYR A 255 6.95 -3.62 8.90
N LEU A 256 6.24 -3.12 9.91
CA LEU A 256 6.81 -2.90 11.24
C LEU A 256 7.30 -4.21 11.88
N ALA A 257 6.51 -5.29 11.79
CA ALA A 257 6.93 -6.61 12.25
C ALA A 257 8.19 -7.11 11.54
N GLN A 258 8.34 -6.87 10.24
CA GLN A 258 9.56 -7.22 9.49
C GLN A 258 10.78 -6.44 9.98
N ILE A 259 10.63 -5.14 10.27
CA ILE A 259 11.71 -4.32 10.84
C ILE A 259 12.14 -4.90 12.19
N TYR A 260 11.19 -5.27 13.04
CA TYR A 260 11.48 -5.87 14.35
C TYR A 260 12.19 -7.22 14.24
N LEU A 261 11.72 -8.11 13.37
CA LEU A 261 12.39 -9.40 13.15
C LEU A 261 13.82 -9.22 12.62
N LYS A 262 14.03 -8.32 11.64
CA LYS A 262 15.36 -8.03 11.10
C LYS A 262 16.32 -7.48 12.16
N THR A 263 15.81 -6.66 13.08
CA THR A 263 16.59 -6.07 14.17
C THR A 263 16.67 -6.96 15.42
N ASN A 264 16.21 -8.21 15.33
CA ASN A 264 16.18 -9.20 16.42
C ASN A 264 15.36 -8.77 17.65
N ARG A 265 14.35 -7.93 17.44
CA ARG A 265 13.37 -7.44 18.42
C ARG A 265 12.12 -8.32 18.40
N VAL A 266 12.28 -9.58 18.81
CA VAL A 266 11.26 -10.63 18.65
C VAL A 266 10.01 -10.35 19.48
N GLU A 267 10.15 -9.80 20.68
CA GLU A 267 9.03 -9.47 21.56
C GLU A 267 8.10 -8.42 20.94
N GLU A 268 8.67 -7.34 20.39
CA GLU A 268 7.89 -6.32 19.69
C GLU A 268 7.26 -6.86 18.40
N ALA A 269 7.98 -7.70 17.66
CA ALA A 269 7.42 -8.39 16.49
C ALA A 269 6.20 -9.24 16.88
N GLU A 270 6.26 -9.98 17.99
CA GLU A 270 5.16 -10.82 18.47
C GLU A 270 3.92 -9.97 18.79
N ILE A 271 4.09 -8.85 19.50
CA ILE A 271 2.99 -7.92 19.82
C ILE A 271 2.28 -7.47 18.54
N ILE A 272 3.05 -7.07 17.53
CA ILE A 272 2.51 -6.61 16.25
C ILE A 272 1.81 -7.77 15.50
N GLN A 273 2.38 -8.97 15.49
CA GLN A 273 1.79 -10.13 14.82
C GLN A 273 0.49 -10.57 15.49
N ARG A 274 0.41 -10.53 16.82
CA ARG A 274 -0.84 -10.79 17.56
C ARG A 274 -1.91 -9.76 17.21
N LYS A 275 -1.55 -8.49 17.11
CA LYS A 275 -2.46 -7.42 16.67
C LYS A 275 -2.98 -7.66 15.25
N ILE A 276 -2.09 -8.01 14.30
CA ILE A 276 -2.46 -8.35 12.93
C ILE A 276 -3.43 -9.52 12.89
N LEU A 277 -3.13 -10.62 13.59
CA LEU A 277 -4.00 -11.79 13.63
C LEU A 277 -5.37 -11.43 14.20
N HIS A 278 -5.40 -10.70 15.31
CA HIS A 278 -6.66 -10.26 15.92
C HIS A 278 -7.52 -9.44 14.96
N THR A 279 -6.94 -8.46 14.25
CA THR A 279 -7.64 -7.67 13.24
C THR A 279 -8.17 -8.54 12.09
N MET A 280 -7.40 -9.53 11.61
CA MET A 280 -7.85 -10.43 10.54
C MET A 280 -8.97 -11.38 11.01
N GLU A 281 -8.88 -11.89 12.24
CA GLU A 281 -9.94 -12.70 12.85
C GLU A 281 -11.26 -11.92 12.93
N LEU A 282 -11.22 -10.65 13.35
CA LEU A 282 -12.41 -9.81 13.46
C LEU A 282 -13.02 -9.46 12.10
N THR A 283 -12.17 -9.09 11.13
CA THR A 283 -12.63 -8.55 9.84
C THR A 283 -13.00 -9.61 8.82
N LYS A 284 -12.28 -10.74 8.81
CA LYS A 284 -12.39 -11.78 7.77
C LYS A 284 -12.71 -13.17 8.31
N GLY A 285 -12.45 -13.41 9.60
CA GLY A 285 -12.63 -14.73 10.21
C GLY A 285 -11.66 -15.79 9.70
N TRP A 286 -11.73 -16.99 10.27
CA TRP A 286 -10.86 -18.13 9.91
C TRP A 286 -11.19 -18.79 8.57
N SER A 287 -12.31 -18.41 7.96
CA SER A 287 -12.68 -18.82 6.60
C SER A 287 -11.99 -17.98 5.52
N SER A 288 -11.00 -17.16 5.88
CA SER A 288 -10.22 -16.39 4.92
C SER A 288 -8.76 -16.82 4.94
N LEU A 289 -8.19 -16.99 3.75
CA LEU A 289 -6.76 -17.28 3.58
C LEU A 289 -5.89 -16.16 4.18
N ASP A 290 -6.36 -14.91 4.19
CA ASP A 290 -5.62 -13.79 4.78
C ASP A 290 -5.43 -13.93 6.30
N THR A 291 -6.42 -14.47 6.99
CA THR A 291 -6.35 -14.76 8.43
C THR A 291 -5.40 -15.90 8.71
N VAL A 292 -5.41 -16.94 7.86
CA VAL A 292 -4.46 -18.05 7.94
C VAL A 292 -3.02 -17.56 7.74
N ILE A 293 -2.78 -16.70 6.75
CA ILE A 293 -1.45 -16.11 6.49
C ILE A 293 -0.99 -15.27 7.69
N ALA A 294 -1.90 -14.49 8.30
CA ALA A 294 -1.57 -13.73 9.51
C ALA A 294 -1.20 -14.65 10.69
N ALA A 295 -1.92 -15.76 10.87
CA ALA A 295 -1.63 -16.74 11.91
C ALA A 295 -0.29 -17.45 11.68
N GLU A 296 0.06 -17.76 10.43
CA GLU A 296 1.38 -18.31 10.08
C GLU A 296 2.51 -17.31 10.38
N GLY A 297 2.30 -16.01 10.08
CA GLY A 297 3.24 -14.96 10.45
C GLY A 297 3.51 -14.87 11.95
N LEU A 298 2.46 -15.02 12.78
CA LEU A 298 2.60 -15.13 14.23
C LEU A 298 3.32 -16.42 14.63
N ALA A 299 2.97 -17.56 14.03
CA ALA A 299 3.58 -18.86 14.35
C ALA A 299 5.10 -18.86 14.11
N LEU A 300 5.56 -18.26 13.01
CA LEU A 300 6.99 -18.08 12.71
C LEU A 300 7.68 -17.20 13.76
N THR A 301 7.01 -16.14 14.22
CA THR A 301 7.55 -15.24 15.24
C THR A 301 7.63 -15.96 16.60
N LEU A 302 6.60 -16.70 16.99
CA LEU A 302 6.58 -17.52 18.21
C LEU A 302 7.64 -18.61 18.18
N GLN A 303 7.91 -19.19 17.01
CA GLN A 303 8.99 -20.16 16.83
C GLN A 303 10.35 -19.52 17.12
N SER A 304 10.60 -18.30 16.60
CA SER A 304 11.82 -17.55 16.90
C SER A 304 11.92 -17.12 18.36
N ALA A 305 10.79 -16.95 19.05
CA ALA A 305 10.72 -16.67 20.49
C ALA A 305 10.92 -17.92 21.37
N GLY A 306 10.93 -19.13 20.79
CA GLY A 306 11.05 -20.40 21.53
C GLY A 306 9.72 -20.95 22.09
N SER A 307 8.59 -20.33 21.77
CA SER A 307 7.25 -20.74 22.24
C SER A 307 6.66 -21.89 21.41
N LEU A 308 7.36 -23.02 21.36
CA LEU A 308 7.07 -24.15 20.45
C LEU A 308 5.66 -24.73 20.60
N LYS A 309 5.13 -24.78 21.83
CA LYS A 309 3.79 -25.31 22.09
C LYS A 309 2.71 -24.44 21.45
N GLU A 310 2.78 -23.12 21.61
CA GLU A 310 1.81 -22.20 21.03
C GLU A 310 1.95 -22.16 19.50
N THR A 311 3.19 -22.23 18.97
CA THR A 311 3.45 -22.39 17.54
C THR A 311 2.74 -23.63 16.98
N GLN A 312 2.87 -24.78 17.63
CA GLN A 312 2.24 -26.03 17.16
C GLN A 312 0.72 -25.91 17.14
N GLU A 313 0.12 -25.44 18.24
CA GLU A 313 -1.35 -25.26 18.34
C GLU A 313 -1.86 -24.31 17.25
N LEU A 314 -1.12 -23.23 16.96
CA LEU A 314 -1.50 -22.25 15.95
C LEU A 314 -1.36 -22.82 14.52
N LEU A 315 -0.29 -23.55 14.23
CA LEU A 315 -0.09 -24.20 12.93
C LEU A 315 -1.12 -25.30 12.66
N GLU A 316 -1.49 -26.09 13.67
CA GLU A 316 -2.57 -27.08 13.56
C GLU A 316 -3.89 -26.41 13.17
N ARG A 317 -4.20 -25.27 13.80
CA ARG A 317 -5.38 -24.46 13.45
C ARG A 317 -5.32 -23.94 12.02
N CYS A 318 -4.17 -23.48 11.55
CA CYS A 318 -3.95 -23.06 10.16
C CYS A 318 -4.18 -24.22 9.17
N LEU A 319 -3.68 -25.42 9.48
CA LEU A 319 -3.86 -26.60 8.63
C LEU A 319 -5.34 -27.00 8.51
N VAL A 320 -6.09 -26.97 9.61
CA VAL A 320 -7.54 -27.23 9.59
C VAL A 320 -8.25 -26.21 8.72
N ALA A 321 -7.95 -24.91 8.89
CA ALA A 321 -8.55 -23.86 8.08
C ALA A 321 -8.23 -24.00 6.58
N ARG A 322 -6.98 -24.31 6.21
CA ARG A 322 -6.60 -24.53 4.79
C ARG A 322 -7.35 -25.68 4.15
N LYS A 323 -7.52 -26.80 4.85
CA LYS A 323 -8.30 -27.96 4.34
C LYS A 323 -9.76 -27.61 4.05
N THR A 324 -10.34 -26.72 4.86
CA THR A 324 -11.72 -26.25 4.60
C THR A 324 -11.82 -25.28 3.43
N LEU A 325 -10.74 -24.55 3.13
CA LEU A 325 -10.72 -23.50 2.11
C LEU A 325 -10.25 -23.96 0.74
N LEU A 326 -9.38 -24.97 0.69
CA LEU A 326 -8.80 -25.50 -0.53
C LEU A 326 -9.17 -27.00 -0.62
N PRO A 327 -10.10 -27.38 -1.51
CA PRO A 327 -10.37 -28.79 -1.78
C PRO A 327 -9.08 -29.52 -2.21
N ASP A 328 -9.02 -30.83 -1.97
CA ASP A 328 -7.79 -31.65 -2.05
C ASP A 328 -7.02 -31.57 -3.40
N ASP A 329 -7.65 -31.08 -4.47
CA ASP A 329 -7.04 -30.88 -5.80
C ASP A 329 -6.22 -29.58 -5.96
N HIS A 330 -6.19 -28.70 -4.97
CA HIS A 330 -5.41 -27.46 -5.06
C HIS A 330 -3.90 -27.72 -4.92
N ILE A 331 -3.06 -27.24 -5.85
CA ILE A 331 -1.60 -27.52 -5.92
C ILE A 331 -0.85 -27.32 -4.59
N GLN A 332 -1.29 -26.40 -3.73
CA GLN A 332 -0.70 -26.15 -2.41
C GLN A 332 -0.94 -27.27 -1.38
N SER A 333 -2.01 -28.09 -1.52
CA SER A 333 -2.23 -29.28 -0.70
C SER A 333 -1.18 -30.36 -0.97
N ARG A 334 -0.77 -30.50 -2.25
CA ARG A 334 0.20 -31.51 -2.70
C ARG A 334 1.63 -31.24 -2.25
N ILE A 335 2.02 -29.97 -2.09
CA ILE A 335 3.36 -29.61 -1.59
C ILE A 335 3.53 -30.04 -0.12
N GLN A 336 2.48 -29.94 0.71
CA GLN A 336 2.55 -30.36 2.11
C GLN A 336 2.50 -31.89 2.29
N ALA A 337 1.87 -32.64 1.38
CA ALA A 337 1.84 -34.10 1.44
C ALA A 337 3.21 -34.75 1.14
N ARG A 338 4.10 -34.03 0.44
CA ARG A 338 5.42 -34.54 0.02
C ARG A 338 6.51 -34.44 1.10
N ASN A 339 6.25 -33.72 2.19
CA ASN A 339 7.19 -33.51 3.31
C ASN A 339 6.78 -34.30 4.57
N LYS A 340 5.94 -35.33 4.44
CA LYS A 340 5.59 -36.25 5.53
C LYS A 340 6.48 -37.49 5.53
#